data_AF-A0A225UWH4-F1
#
_entry.id   AF-A0A225UWH4-F1
#
_cell.length_a   1.000
_cell.length_b   1.000
_cell.length_c   1.000
_cell.angle_alpha   90.00
_cell.angle_beta   90.00
_cell.angle_gamma   90.00
#
_symmetry.space_group_name_H-M   'P 1'
#
loop_
_entity.id
_entity.type
_entity.pdbx_description
1 polymer ?
#
loop_
_entity_poly.entity_id
_entity_poly.type
_entity_poly.pdbx_seq_one_letter_code
_entity_poly.pdbx_strand_id
1 'polypeptide(L)'
;NASVAINGSDLVFQGLNITTLQASVLLSNVDIQGYELLLQSTSGDITIEDTIIDASNSSTAEFPARVYSALGLVSLSNVVLDQCDLQVETGASSLVLSDVHGSVNTGRSHIQAKSSSASITVDDIQANWVTLKSGTGDIYGTEFLIDGNSAFMGRLEVTTISGDIDLEEITVSGMVHVESASGKISVKLNAQTFAGMYYMRSEYGIMSIRQTNYSSDVIIEAEDSADGHEKRGTINCDPTNDNCLAFGSLYLRSNLGDIDIVLGCDTYSCT
;
A
#
# COMPACT_ATOMS: atom_id res chain seq x y z
N ASN A 1 -1.48 -4.11 -33.48
CA ASN A 1 -1.40 -4.44 -32.04
C ASN A 1 -2.27 -5.64 -31.78
N ALA A 2 -1.68 -6.72 -31.24
CA ALA A 2 -2.44 -7.87 -30.77
C ALA A 2 -2.91 -7.59 -29.34
N SER A 3 -4.11 -8.02 -28.99
CA SER A 3 -4.64 -7.95 -27.63
C SER A 3 -5.33 -9.26 -27.27
N VAL A 4 -5.28 -9.59 -25.98
CA VAL A 4 -6.10 -10.63 -25.38
C VAL A 4 -7.12 -9.91 -24.50
N ALA A 5 -8.39 -9.96 -24.87
CA ALA A 5 -9.45 -9.33 -24.10
C ALA A 5 -10.41 -10.42 -23.60
N ILE A 6 -10.61 -10.47 -22.29
CA ILE A 6 -11.65 -11.26 -21.64
C ILE A 6 -12.60 -10.26 -21.00
N ASN A 7 -13.78 -10.15 -21.60
CA ASN A 7 -14.87 -9.32 -21.11
C ASN A 7 -16.14 -10.15 -21.19
N GLY A 8 -16.84 -10.25 -20.08
CA GLY A 8 -18.20 -10.77 -20.06
C GLY A 8 -18.95 -10.25 -18.86
N SER A 9 -20.26 -10.41 -18.85
CA SER A 9 -21.07 -10.28 -17.65
C SER A 9 -21.37 -11.69 -17.15
N ASP A 10 -21.14 -11.97 -15.88
CA ASP A 10 -21.37 -13.29 -15.26
C ASP A 10 -20.45 -14.43 -15.76
N LEU A 11 -19.23 -14.09 -16.23
CA LEU A 11 -18.23 -15.10 -16.56
C LEU A 11 -17.46 -15.54 -15.31
N VAL A 12 -17.54 -16.82 -14.98
CA VAL A 12 -16.77 -17.44 -13.90
C VAL A 12 -15.70 -18.36 -14.49
N PHE A 13 -14.44 -18.10 -14.17
CA PHE A 13 -13.30 -18.94 -14.53
C PHE A 13 -12.79 -19.72 -13.33
N GLN A 14 -12.36 -20.97 -13.55
CA GLN A 14 -11.63 -21.77 -12.55
C GLN A 14 -10.13 -21.56 -12.77
N GLY A 15 -9.62 -20.42 -12.31
CA GLY A 15 -8.27 -19.93 -12.61
C GLY A 15 -8.12 -19.36 -14.03
N LEU A 16 -7.08 -18.55 -14.22
CA LEU A 16 -6.77 -17.93 -15.50
C LEU A 16 -5.27 -17.69 -15.63
N ASN A 17 -4.67 -18.21 -16.69
CA ASN A 17 -3.26 -17.98 -17.00
C ASN A 17 -3.12 -17.42 -18.43
N ILE A 18 -2.64 -16.18 -18.53
CA ILE A 18 -2.35 -15.51 -19.79
C ILE A 18 -0.88 -15.09 -19.77
N THR A 19 -0.11 -15.61 -20.72
CA THR A 19 1.27 -15.18 -20.96
C THR A 19 1.42 -14.66 -22.37
N THR A 20 1.87 -13.42 -22.52
CA THR A 20 2.12 -12.78 -23.82
C THR A 20 3.52 -12.18 -23.86
N LEU A 21 4.09 -12.03 -25.06
CA LEU A 21 5.30 -11.23 -25.23
C LEU A 21 4.94 -9.75 -25.39
N GLN A 22 4.07 -9.44 -26.34
CA GLN A 22 3.80 -8.05 -26.76
C GLN A 22 2.32 -7.66 -26.73
N ALA A 23 1.42 -8.62 -26.50
CA ALA A 23 -0.01 -8.34 -26.56
C ALA A 23 -0.49 -7.76 -25.23
N SER A 24 -1.25 -6.67 -25.28
CA SER A 24 -1.92 -6.15 -24.10
C SER A 24 -3.01 -7.12 -23.64
N VAL A 25 -3.21 -7.21 -22.33
CA VAL A 25 -4.21 -8.06 -21.69
C VAL A 25 -5.24 -7.17 -21.02
N LEU A 26 -6.51 -7.36 -21.38
CA LEU A 26 -7.65 -6.74 -20.71
C LEU A 26 -8.48 -7.85 -20.06
N LEU A 27 -8.67 -7.76 -18.75
CA LEU A 27 -9.56 -8.60 -17.97
C LEU A 27 -10.63 -7.70 -17.35
N SER A 28 -11.90 -7.91 -17.68
CA SER A 28 -12.95 -7.02 -17.21
C SER A 28 -14.25 -7.76 -16.92
N ASN A 29 -14.91 -7.43 -15.81
CA ASN A 29 -16.23 -7.97 -15.44
C ASN A 29 -16.26 -9.50 -15.24
N VAL A 30 -15.19 -10.08 -14.68
CA VAL A 30 -15.09 -11.54 -14.51
C VAL A 30 -14.90 -11.94 -13.05
N ASP A 31 -15.33 -13.16 -12.73
CA ASP A 31 -15.04 -13.82 -11.47
C ASP A 31 -14.00 -14.92 -11.70
N ILE A 32 -12.90 -14.88 -10.95
CA ILE A 32 -11.88 -15.93 -10.95
C ILE A 32 -12.00 -16.71 -9.65
N GLN A 33 -12.30 -18.00 -9.74
CA GLN A 33 -12.49 -18.88 -8.59
C GLN A 33 -11.43 -19.98 -8.49
N GLY A 34 -11.06 -20.31 -7.26
CA GLY A 34 -10.45 -21.59 -6.86
C GLY A 34 -8.98 -21.83 -7.25
N TYR A 35 -8.49 -21.25 -8.34
CA TYR A 35 -7.12 -21.45 -8.85
C TYR A 35 -6.41 -20.14 -9.17
N GLU A 36 -5.10 -20.21 -9.43
CA GLU A 36 -4.23 -19.06 -9.68
C GLU A 36 -4.77 -18.15 -10.81
N LEU A 37 -4.77 -16.83 -10.56
CA LEU A 37 -4.75 -15.81 -11.60
C LEU A 37 -3.29 -15.46 -11.90
N LEU A 38 -2.84 -15.69 -13.12
CA LEU A 38 -1.53 -15.28 -13.61
C LEU A 38 -1.67 -14.53 -14.93
N LEU A 39 -1.42 -13.23 -14.89
CA LEU A 39 -1.35 -12.39 -16.09
C LEU A 39 0.10 -11.91 -16.26
N GLN A 40 0.72 -12.28 -17.37
CA GLN A 40 2.11 -11.95 -17.65
C GLN A 40 2.27 -11.39 -19.06
N SER A 41 2.91 -10.23 -19.17
CA SER A 41 3.38 -9.67 -20.43
C SER A 41 4.84 -9.23 -20.35
N THR A 42 5.56 -9.21 -21.48
CA THR A 42 6.88 -8.57 -21.53
C THR A 42 6.75 -7.08 -21.82
N SER A 43 5.90 -6.70 -22.79
CA SER A 43 5.75 -5.30 -23.18
C SER A 43 4.31 -4.84 -23.41
N GLY A 44 3.33 -5.73 -23.28
CA GLY A 44 1.93 -5.35 -23.34
C GLY A 44 1.47 -4.75 -22.02
N ASP A 45 0.54 -3.80 -22.10
CA ASP A 45 -0.15 -3.29 -20.92
C ASP A 45 -1.09 -4.36 -20.37
N ILE A 46 -1.27 -4.38 -19.06
CA ILE A 46 -2.24 -5.25 -18.39
C ILE A 46 -3.23 -4.37 -17.64
N THR A 47 -4.50 -4.51 -17.98
CA THR A 47 -5.60 -3.82 -17.34
C THR A 47 -6.58 -4.84 -16.77
N ILE A 48 -6.90 -4.71 -15.48
CA ILE A 48 -7.94 -5.48 -14.80
C ILE A 48 -8.98 -4.50 -14.27
N GLU A 49 -10.25 -4.72 -14.61
CA GLU A 49 -11.38 -3.86 -14.23
C GLU A 49 -12.53 -4.73 -13.70
N ASP A 50 -13.25 -4.27 -12.68
CA ASP A 50 -14.50 -4.88 -12.19
C ASP A 50 -14.36 -6.41 -12.00
N THR A 51 -13.37 -6.85 -11.25
CA THR A 51 -13.00 -8.28 -11.18
C THR A 51 -12.97 -8.79 -9.75
N ILE A 52 -13.60 -9.94 -9.53
CA ILE A 52 -13.54 -10.65 -8.25
C ILE A 52 -12.56 -11.82 -8.38
N ILE A 53 -11.61 -11.93 -7.44
CA ILE A 53 -10.67 -13.03 -7.35
C ILE A 53 -10.93 -13.74 -6.02
N ASP A 54 -11.57 -14.90 -6.09
CA ASP A 54 -12.03 -15.68 -4.95
C ASP A 54 -11.26 -17.00 -4.83
N ALA A 55 -10.39 -17.07 -3.83
CA ALA A 55 -9.63 -18.26 -3.49
C ALA A 55 -10.26 -19.09 -2.35
N SER A 56 -11.47 -18.76 -1.88
CA SER A 56 -12.14 -19.41 -0.74
C SER A 56 -12.38 -20.91 -0.94
N ASN A 57 -12.61 -21.33 -2.18
CA ASN A 57 -12.84 -22.72 -2.56
C ASN A 57 -11.56 -23.46 -2.98
N SER A 58 -10.39 -22.81 -2.88
CA SER A 58 -9.12 -23.43 -3.22
C SER A 58 -8.69 -24.42 -2.14
N SER A 59 -8.50 -25.69 -2.51
CA SER A 59 -7.90 -26.70 -1.63
C SER A 59 -6.37 -26.57 -1.54
N THR A 60 -5.78 -25.76 -2.43
CA THR A 60 -4.35 -25.41 -2.45
C THR A 60 -4.22 -24.01 -1.89
N ALA A 61 -4.19 -23.92 -0.56
CA ALA A 61 -3.85 -22.69 0.14
C ALA A 61 -2.60 -22.05 -0.51
N GLU A 62 -2.65 -20.75 -0.79
CA GLU A 62 -1.48 -19.89 -1.09
C GLU A 62 -1.00 -19.77 -2.56
N PHE A 63 -1.89 -19.74 -3.56
CA PHE A 63 -1.50 -19.13 -4.85
C PHE A 63 -1.99 -17.67 -4.91
N PRO A 64 -1.11 -16.67 -4.72
CA PRO A 64 -1.49 -15.27 -4.88
C PRO A 64 -1.88 -15.00 -6.33
N ALA A 65 -2.82 -14.08 -6.53
CA ALA A 65 -3.06 -13.48 -7.83
C ALA A 65 -1.81 -12.72 -8.27
N ARG A 66 -1.32 -12.97 -9.49
CA ARG A 66 -0.08 -12.40 -10.01
C ARG A 66 -0.32 -11.66 -11.30
N VAL A 67 0.15 -10.42 -11.33
CA VAL A 67 0.10 -9.55 -12.51
C VAL A 67 1.48 -8.97 -12.74
N TYR A 68 2.06 -9.24 -13.91
CA TYR A 68 3.40 -8.79 -14.23
C TYR A 68 3.52 -8.26 -15.66
N SER A 69 4.05 -7.05 -15.81
CA SER A 69 4.52 -6.56 -17.12
C SER A 69 5.93 -5.99 -17.03
N ALA A 70 6.87 -6.48 -17.82
CA ALA A 70 8.25 -5.96 -17.73
C ALA A 70 8.35 -4.50 -18.19
N LEU A 71 7.62 -4.11 -19.24
CA LEU A 71 7.69 -2.76 -19.83
C LEU A 71 6.33 -2.08 -20.00
N GLY A 72 5.23 -2.81 -19.87
CA GLY A 72 3.88 -2.27 -20.03
C GLY A 72 3.33 -1.68 -18.73
N LEU A 73 2.35 -0.79 -18.87
CA LEU A 73 1.53 -0.30 -17.77
C LEU A 73 0.83 -1.49 -17.10
N VAL A 74 0.72 -1.47 -15.78
CA VAL A 74 -0.17 -2.38 -15.06
C VAL A 74 -1.18 -1.56 -14.28
N SER A 75 -2.47 -1.77 -14.56
CA SER A 75 -3.57 -1.03 -13.94
C SER A 75 -4.63 -2.00 -13.44
N LEU A 76 -4.97 -1.91 -12.16
CA LEU A 76 -6.09 -2.62 -11.55
C LEU A 76 -7.08 -1.60 -11.01
N SER A 77 -8.36 -1.76 -11.35
CA SER A 77 -9.44 -0.89 -10.89
C SER A 77 -10.66 -1.71 -10.46
N ASN A 78 -11.25 -1.39 -9.30
CA ASN A 78 -12.43 -2.08 -8.76
C ASN A 78 -12.20 -3.62 -8.71
N VAL A 79 -11.17 -4.02 -7.96
CA VAL A 79 -10.76 -5.42 -7.81
C VAL A 79 -10.97 -5.89 -6.39
N VAL A 80 -11.78 -6.94 -6.23
CA VAL A 80 -12.05 -7.56 -4.94
C VAL A 80 -11.27 -8.87 -4.82
N LEU A 81 -10.50 -9.00 -3.74
CA LEU A 81 -9.76 -10.21 -3.38
C LEU A 81 -10.45 -10.88 -2.19
N ASP A 82 -10.98 -12.09 -2.37
CA ASP A 82 -11.54 -12.91 -1.28
C ASP A 82 -10.65 -14.13 -1.01
N GLN A 83 -10.19 -14.25 0.24
CA GLN A 83 -9.21 -15.26 0.69
C GLN A 83 -7.93 -15.28 -0.16
N CYS A 84 -7.56 -14.16 -0.78
CA CYS A 84 -6.51 -14.11 -1.79
C CYS A 84 -5.52 -12.96 -1.52
N ASP A 85 -4.23 -13.26 -1.73
CA ASP A 85 -3.16 -12.25 -1.79
C ASP A 85 -2.95 -11.79 -3.23
N LEU A 86 -2.50 -10.55 -3.41
CA LEU A 86 -2.23 -9.96 -4.72
C LEU A 86 -0.77 -9.51 -4.82
N GLN A 87 -0.13 -9.88 -5.94
CA GLN A 87 1.21 -9.48 -6.32
C GLN A 87 1.19 -8.82 -7.70
N VAL A 88 1.45 -7.52 -7.73
CA VAL A 88 1.50 -6.71 -8.96
C VAL A 88 2.91 -6.19 -9.14
N GLU A 89 3.51 -6.43 -10.31
CA GLU A 89 4.83 -5.94 -10.61
C GLU A 89 4.93 -5.35 -12.03
N THR A 90 5.64 -4.22 -12.14
CA THR A 90 6.10 -3.69 -13.43
C THR A 90 7.59 -3.38 -13.40
N GLY A 91 8.26 -3.51 -14.54
CA GLY A 91 9.68 -3.12 -14.62
C GLY A 91 9.82 -1.60 -14.76
N ALA A 92 9.25 -1.05 -15.83
CA ALA A 92 9.60 0.28 -16.31
C ALA A 92 8.43 1.26 -16.54
N SER A 93 7.18 0.79 -16.58
CA SER A 93 6.00 1.63 -16.80
C SER A 93 5.19 1.78 -15.51
N SER A 94 4.25 2.73 -15.45
CA SER A 94 3.50 3.01 -14.22
C SER A 94 2.72 1.79 -13.72
N LEU A 95 2.56 1.73 -12.39
CA LEU A 95 1.69 0.77 -11.71
C LEU A 95 0.58 1.56 -11.04
N VAL A 96 -0.66 1.28 -11.39
CA VAL A 96 -1.83 1.96 -10.82
C VAL A 96 -2.74 0.92 -10.17
N LEU A 97 -3.08 1.15 -8.90
CA LEU A 97 -4.10 0.41 -8.16
C LEU A 97 -5.16 1.42 -7.70
N SER A 98 -6.41 1.21 -8.08
CA SER A 98 -7.54 2.06 -7.68
C SER A 98 -8.69 1.18 -7.21
N ASP A 99 -9.23 1.39 -6.01
CA ASP A 99 -10.35 0.59 -5.48
C ASP A 99 -10.01 -0.92 -5.48
N VAL A 100 -8.96 -1.29 -4.72
CA VAL A 100 -8.49 -2.68 -4.60
C VAL A 100 -8.61 -3.15 -3.16
N HIS A 101 -9.57 -4.04 -2.91
CA HIS A 101 -9.96 -4.45 -1.57
C HIS A 101 -9.73 -5.93 -1.34
N GLY A 102 -9.00 -6.27 -0.27
CA GLY A 102 -8.69 -7.63 0.12
C GLY A 102 -9.27 -8.01 1.47
N SER A 103 -10.02 -9.10 1.49
CA SER A 103 -10.64 -9.66 2.69
C SER A 103 -10.26 -11.12 2.90
N VAL A 104 -10.14 -11.51 4.18
CA VAL A 104 -9.91 -12.90 4.58
C VAL A 104 -10.75 -13.25 5.80
N ASN A 105 -11.17 -14.51 5.90
CA ASN A 105 -11.89 -15.03 7.07
C ASN A 105 -10.91 -15.56 8.12
N THR A 106 -9.72 -16.00 7.69
CA THR A 106 -8.64 -16.50 8.53
C THR A 106 -7.30 -16.04 7.96
N GLY A 107 -6.35 -15.67 8.82
CA GLY A 107 -5.01 -15.24 8.37
C GLY A 107 -4.93 -13.75 8.09
N ARG A 108 -4.41 -13.36 6.92
CA ARG A 108 -4.26 -11.95 6.49
C ARG A 108 -4.51 -11.81 4.98
N SER A 109 -5.01 -10.67 4.54
CA SER A 109 -4.91 -10.24 3.13
C SER A 109 -3.62 -9.45 2.90
N HIS A 110 -2.91 -9.76 1.81
CA HIS A 110 -1.73 -9.02 1.34
C HIS A 110 -1.96 -8.42 -0.03
N ILE A 111 -1.73 -7.12 -0.17
CA ILE A 111 -1.55 -6.48 -1.48
C ILE A 111 -0.11 -6.00 -1.61
N GLN A 112 0.59 -6.46 -2.64
CA GLN A 112 1.95 -6.07 -2.95
C GLN A 112 2.02 -5.43 -4.33
N ALA A 113 2.60 -4.23 -4.40
CA ALA A 113 2.91 -3.54 -5.64
C ALA A 113 4.42 -3.28 -5.73
N LYS A 114 5.03 -3.64 -6.85
CA LYS A 114 6.46 -3.48 -7.07
C LYS A 114 6.77 -2.85 -8.42
N SER A 115 7.71 -1.90 -8.42
CA SER A 115 8.30 -1.34 -9.62
C SER A 115 9.82 -1.31 -9.55
N SER A 116 10.50 -1.50 -10.68
CA SER A 116 11.96 -1.30 -10.72
C SER A 116 12.33 0.17 -10.89
N SER A 117 11.60 0.91 -11.74
CA SER A 117 11.94 2.31 -12.01
C SER A 117 10.75 3.24 -12.21
N ALA A 118 9.52 2.72 -12.19
CA ALA A 118 8.34 3.52 -12.44
C ALA A 118 7.64 3.97 -11.15
N SER A 119 6.76 4.95 -11.30
CA SER A 119 5.89 5.38 -10.23
C SER A 119 4.87 4.29 -9.88
N ILE A 120 4.55 4.21 -8.60
CA ILE A 120 3.41 3.45 -8.08
C ILE A 120 2.38 4.47 -7.62
N THR A 121 1.16 4.36 -8.12
CA THR A 121 0.02 5.19 -7.70
C THR A 121 -1.04 4.28 -7.11
N VAL A 122 -1.47 4.61 -5.90
CA VAL A 122 -2.50 3.91 -5.17
C VAL A 122 -3.63 4.88 -4.80
N ASP A 123 -4.85 4.42 -4.95
CA ASP A 123 -6.07 5.16 -4.63
C ASP A 123 -7.08 4.15 -4.08
N ASP A 124 -7.61 4.38 -2.88
CA ASP A 124 -8.53 3.46 -2.20
C ASP A 124 -8.05 1.98 -2.16
N ILE A 125 -7.20 1.67 -1.18
CA ILE A 125 -6.77 0.30 -0.91
C ILE A 125 -7.17 -0.13 0.50
N GLN A 126 -7.76 -1.33 0.56
CA GLN A 126 -8.10 -1.99 1.81
C GLN A 126 -7.43 -3.36 1.90
N ALA A 127 -6.59 -3.59 2.91
CA ALA A 127 -6.05 -4.91 3.23
C ALA A 127 -5.46 -4.95 4.64
N ASN A 128 -5.17 -6.15 5.16
CA ASN A 128 -4.45 -6.24 6.44
C ASN A 128 -2.97 -5.86 6.30
N TRP A 129 -2.35 -6.17 5.16
CA TRP A 129 -0.97 -5.82 4.86
C TRP A 129 -0.86 -5.27 3.44
N VAL A 130 -0.27 -4.08 3.30
CA VAL A 130 0.13 -3.50 2.01
C VAL A 130 1.64 -3.31 1.95
N THR A 131 2.26 -3.75 0.84
CA THR A 131 3.67 -3.49 0.55
C THR A 131 3.81 -2.77 -0.78
N LEU A 132 4.35 -1.56 -0.77
CA LEU A 132 4.69 -0.79 -1.98
C LEU A 132 6.21 -0.66 -2.10
N LYS A 133 6.77 -1.04 -3.24
CA LYS A 133 8.21 -0.99 -3.44
C LYS A 133 8.57 -0.48 -4.82
N SER A 134 9.24 0.66 -4.91
CA SER A 134 9.86 1.13 -6.14
C SER A 134 11.39 1.11 -6.02
N GLY A 135 12.10 0.87 -7.12
CA GLY A 135 13.55 1.09 -7.13
C GLY A 135 13.84 2.58 -7.16
N THR A 136 13.49 3.25 -8.26
CA THR A 136 13.80 4.67 -8.46
C THR A 136 12.60 5.57 -8.68
N GLY A 137 11.40 5.00 -8.79
CA GLY A 137 10.19 5.78 -9.01
C GLY A 137 9.57 6.25 -7.70
N ASP A 138 8.74 7.28 -7.83
CA ASP A 138 7.95 7.82 -6.72
C ASP A 138 6.81 6.88 -6.34
N ILE A 139 6.34 7.00 -5.10
CA ILE A 139 5.17 6.28 -4.61
C ILE A 139 4.17 7.30 -4.10
N TYR A 140 3.02 7.35 -4.77
CA TYR A 140 1.89 8.19 -4.40
C TYR A 140 0.77 7.29 -3.92
N GLY A 141 0.10 7.67 -2.85
CA GLY A 141 -1.03 6.92 -2.35
C GLY A 141 -2.03 7.79 -1.62
N THR A 142 -3.31 7.52 -1.80
CA THR A 142 -4.38 8.12 -1.00
C THR A 142 -5.37 7.05 -0.55
N GLU A 143 -6.13 7.35 0.51
CA GLU A 143 -7.23 6.53 1.01
C GLU A 143 -6.80 5.08 1.33
N PHE A 144 -5.83 4.92 2.24
CA PHE A 144 -5.44 3.61 2.72
C PHE A 144 -6.28 3.19 3.93
N LEU A 145 -6.89 2.02 3.87
CA LEU A 145 -7.52 1.35 5.01
C LEU A 145 -6.78 0.05 5.37
N ILE A 146 -5.84 0.17 6.30
CA ILE A 146 -4.97 -0.92 6.73
C ILE A 146 -5.40 -1.42 8.10
N ASP A 147 -6.41 -2.29 8.12
CA ASP A 147 -6.96 -2.81 9.38
C ASP A 147 -6.42 -4.21 9.70
N GLY A 148 -5.95 -4.41 10.93
CA GLY A 148 -5.59 -5.72 11.45
C GLY A 148 -6.82 -6.58 11.74
N ASN A 149 -6.55 -7.80 12.21
CA ASN A 149 -7.54 -8.72 12.72
C ASN A 149 -7.00 -9.42 13.98
N SER A 150 -7.72 -10.41 14.49
CA SER A 150 -7.34 -11.14 15.71
C SER A 150 -6.00 -11.89 15.62
N ALA A 151 -5.52 -12.18 14.41
CA ALA A 151 -4.29 -12.93 14.16
C ALA A 151 -3.13 -12.05 13.62
N PHE A 152 -3.43 -10.88 13.04
CA PHE A 152 -2.45 -10.06 12.35
C PHE A 152 -2.73 -8.56 12.59
N MET A 153 -1.77 -7.82 13.13
CA MET A 153 -1.87 -6.36 13.21
C MET A 153 -1.70 -5.74 11.83
N GLY A 154 -2.47 -4.70 11.52
CA GLY A 154 -2.39 -3.97 10.27
C GLY A 154 -0.96 -3.51 9.97
N ARG A 155 -0.56 -3.61 8.71
CA ARG A 155 0.81 -3.28 8.28
C ARG A 155 0.85 -2.56 6.93
N LEU A 156 1.49 -1.39 6.92
CA LEU A 156 1.85 -0.65 5.70
C LEU A 156 3.37 -0.57 5.59
N GLU A 157 3.94 -1.10 4.51
CA GLU A 157 5.37 -1.04 4.22
C GLU A 157 5.59 -0.36 2.86
N VAL A 158 6.25 0.80 2.85
CA VAL A 158 6.50 1.57 1.63
C VAL A 158 8.00 1.85 1.50
N THR A 159 8.60 1.45 0.39
CA THR A 159 10.05 1.61 0.20
C THR A 159 10.40 2.11 -1.20
N THR A 160 11.31 3.06 -1.29
CA THR A 160 11.96 3.46 -2.55
C THR A 160 13.44 3.75 -2.33
N ILE A 161 14.27 3.70 -3.37
CA ILE A 161 15.68 4.10 -3.23
C ILE A 161 15.78 5.60 -3.46
N SER A 162 15.25 6.11 -4.57
CA SER A 162 15.46 7.52 -4.94
C SER A 162 14.19 8.33 -5.18
N GLY A 163 13.02 7.70 -5.20
CA GLY A 163 11.76 8.40 -5.41
C GLY A 163 11.27 9.12 -4.15
N ASP A 164 10.39 10.08 -4.34
CA ASP A 164 9.61 10.66 -3.26
C ASP A 164 8.47 9.70 -2.87
N ILE A 165 8.05 9.76 -1.61
CA ILE A 165 6.92 9.02 -1.08
C ILE A 165 5.93 10.04 -0.51
N ASP A 166 4.73 10.08 -1.06
CA ASP A 166 3.63 10.92 -0.58
C ASP A 166 2.39 10.06 -0.36
N LEU A 167 1.99 9.93 0.91
CA LEU A 167 0.89 9.09 1.32
C LEU A 167 -0.13 9.94 2.09
N GLU A 168 -1.33 10.00 1.56
CA GLU A 168 -2.44 10.77 2.10
C GLU A 168 -3.55 9.87 2.65
N GLU A 169 -4.30 10.41 3.61
CA GLU A 169 -5.54 9.82 4.13
C GLU A 169 -5.40 8.38 4.61
N ILE A 170 -4.31 8.11 5.33
CA ILE A 170 -4.02 6.78 5.84
C ILE A 170 -4.80 6.53 7.14
N THR A 171 -5.53 5.43 7.16
CA THR A 171 -6.14 4.80 8.34
C THR A 171 -5.45 3.47 8.58
N VAL A 172 -4.77 3.29 9.71
CA VAL A 172 -3.95 2.09 9.97
C VAL A 172 -4.00 1.66 11.43
N SER A 173 -4.29 0.38 11.65
CA SER A 173 -4.21 -0.25 12.97
C SER A 173 -2.94 -1.10 13.08
N GLY A 174 -1.82 -0.48 13.46
CA GLY A 174 -0.58 -1.22 13.75
C GLY A 174 0.68 -0.52 13.24
N MET A 175 1.37 -1.14 12.28
CA MET A 175 2.68 -0.70 11.84
C MET A 175 2.61 0.07 10.52
N VAL A 176 3.26 1.22 10.47
CA VAL A 176 3.62 1.92 9.23
C VAL A 176 5.14 2.00 9.17
N HIS A 177 5.73 1.51 8.08
CA HIS A 177 7.15 1.59 7.80
C HIS A 177 7.34 2.25 6.44
N VAL A 178 8.04 3.38 6.40
CA VAL A 178 8.37 4.09 5.17
C VAL A 178 9.86 4.38 5.10
N GLU A 179 10.49 4.00 4.00
CA GLU A 179 11.92 4.24 3.78
C GLU A 179 12.17 4.77 2.36
N SER A 180 12.92 5.86 2.25
CA SER A 180 13.48 6.35 0.99
C SER A 180 14.98 6.61 1.16
N ALA A 181 15.87 6.15 0.28
CA ALA A 181 17.28 6.43 0.48
C ALA A 181 17.60 7.93 0.26
N SER A 182 16.92 8.61 -0.68
CA SER A 182 17.18 10.02 -0.98
C SER A 182 15.96 10.91 -1.19
N GLY A 183 14.77 10.35 -1.39
CA GLY A 183 13.57 11.13 -1.61
C GLY A 183 12.93 11.61 -0.33
N LYS A 184 12.02 12.57 -0.49
CA LYS A 184 11.17 13.10 0.56
C LYS A 184 10.12 12.08 0.97
N ILE A 185 9.70 12.15 2.22
CA ILE A 185 8.63 11.32 2.78
C ILE A 185 7.58 12.25 3.38
N SER A 186 6.36 12.14 2.89
CA SER A 186 5.17 12.81 3.43
C SER A 186 4.15 11.74 3.79
N VAL A 187 3.74 11.71 5.06
CA VAL A 187 2.75 10.75 5.57
C VAL A 187 1.66 11.51 6.31
N LYS A 188 0.46 11.54 5.74
CA LYS A 188 -0.72 12.17 6.32
C LYS A 188 -1.69 11.11 6.85
N LEU A 189 -1.82 11.08 8.16
CA LEU A 189 -2.70 10.15 8.89
C LEU A 189 -4.05 10.80 9.16
N ASN A 190 -5.14 10.04 8.96
CA ASN A 190 -6.47 10.45 9.36
C ASN A 190 -6.53 10.64 10.89
N ALA A 191 -7.22 11.70 11.33
CA ALA A 191 -7.28 12.06 12.75
C ALA A 191 -7.83 10.91 13.60
N GLN A 192 -7.20 10.66 14.75
CA GLN A 192 -7.57 9.63 15.72
C GLN A 192 -7.57 8.19 15.21
N THR A 193 -7.00 7.91 14.03
CA THR A 193 -6.93 6.56 13.48
C THR A 193 -5.69 5.78 13.92
N PHE A 194 -4.61 6.48 14.24
CA PHE A 194 -3.35 5.88 14.70
C PHE A 194 -3.11 6.16 16.18
N ALA A 195 -2.72 5.14 16.94
CA ALA A 195 -2.21 5.26 18.30
C ALA A 195 -0.92 4.44 18.42
N GLY A 196 0.17 5.05 18.90
CA GLY A 196 1.44 4.35 19.00
C GLY A 196 2.66 5.25 19.08
N MET A 197 3.83 4.63 18.95
CA MET A 197 5.12 5.33 18.89
C MET A 197 5.39 5.80 17.47
N TYR A 198 6.00 6.98 17.30
CA TYR A 198 6.61 7.37 16.03
C TYR A 198 8.13 7.51 16.16
N TYR A 199 8.81 7.24 15.06
CA TYR A 199 10.24 7.36 14.88
C TYR A 199 10.51 7.92 13.49
N MET A 200 11.27 8.99 13.42
CA MET A 200 11.76 9.59 12.18
C MET A 200 13.27 9.69 12.24
N ARG A 201 13.96 9.32 11.16
CA ARG A 201 15.40 9.58 11.01
C ARG A 201 15.73 10.14 9.65
N SER A 202 16.43 11.28 9.63
CA SER A 202 17.05 11.85 8.43
C SER A 202 18.46 12.36 8.69
N GLU A 203 19.42 11.94 7.87
CA GLU A 203 20.83 12.35 8.02
C GLU A 203 21.05 13.80 7.55
N TYR A 204 20.31 14.24 6.54
CA TYR A 204 20.47 15.59 5.96
C TYR A 204 19.16 16.35 5.73
N GLY A 205 18.00 15.69 5.78
CA GLY A 205 16.70 16.33 5.62
C GLY A 205 16.13 16.88 6.92
N ILE A 206 15.10 17.70 6.79
CA ILE A 206 14.35 18.25 7.92
C ILE A 206 13.28 17.25 8.32
N MET A 207 13.09 17.06 9.64
CA MET A 207 12.01 16.24 10.19
C MET A 207 10.98 17.09 10.92
N SER A 208 9.72 16.99 10.50
CA SER A 208 8.59 17.67 11.13
C SER A 208 7.43 16.72 11.41
N ILE A 209 6.71 17.03 12.48
CA ILE A 209 5.39 16.50 12.76
C ILE A 209 4.49 17.72 13.01
N ARG A 210 3.32 17.75 12.39
CA ARG A 210 2.38 18.85 12.51
C ARG A 210 0.94 18.38 12.50
N GLN A 211 0.09 19.17 13.13
CA GLN A 211 -1.36 18.97 13.15
C GLN A 211 -2.02 19.93 12.17
N THR A 212 -3.00 19.44 11.43
CA THR A 212 -3.93 20.28 10.68
C THR A 212 -4.94 20.93 11.63
N ASN A 213 -5.72 21.89 11.12
CA ASN A 213 -6.79 22.53 11.90
C ASN A 213 -7.91 21.57 12.33
N TYR A 214 -7.96 20.37 11.74
CA TYR A 214 -8.98 19.35 11.99
C TYR A 214 -8.41 18.08 12.64
N SER A 215 -7.26 18.20 13.29
CA SER A 215 -6.69 17.14 14.14
C SER A 215 -7.00 17.40 15.61
N SER A 216 -7.53 16.38 16.28
CA SER A 216 -7.63 16.30 17.75
C SER A 216 -6.64 15.29 18.33
N ASP A 217 -5.60 14.96 17.56
CA ASP A 217 -4.58 14.01 17.98
C ASP A 217 -3.75 14.59 19.14
N VAL A 218 -3.27 13.72 20.02
CA VAL A 218 -2.37 14.13 21.12
C VAL A 218 -0.96 13.67 20.79
N ILE A 219 -0.04 14.62 20.65
CA ILE A 219 1.39 14.36 20.38
C ILE A 219 2.19 14.61 21.64
N ILE A 220 3.07 13.68 21.99
CA ILE A 220 4.08 13.86 23.04
C ILE A 220 5.46 13.59 22.43
N GLU A 221 6.22 14.65 22.18
CA GLU A 221 7.58 14.55 21.65
C GLU A 221 8.57 14.19 22.77
N ALA A 222 9.49 13.26 22.49
CA ALA A 222 10.63 13.01 23.36
C ALA A 222 11.79 13.95 23.03
N GLU A 223 12.82 14.01 23.88
CA GLU A 223 14.05 14.72 23.54
C GLU A 223 14.69 14.15 22.26
N ASP A 224 15.05 15.06 21.35
CA ASP A 224 15.79 14.76 20.13
C ASP A 224 17.03 13.91 20.43
N SER A 225 17.45 13.10 19.46
CA SER A 225 18.68 12.33 19.58
C SER A 225 19.91 13.22 19.75
N ALA A 226 20.95 12.69 20.40
CA ALA A 226 22.19 13.43 20.62
C ALA A 226 22.92 13.84 19.32
N ASP A 227 22.69 13.09 18.23
CA ASP A 227 23.21 13.40 16.89
C ASP A 227 22.31 14.38 16.10
N GLY A 228 21.11 14.69 16.59
CA GLY A 228 20.15 15.58 15.93
C GLY A 228 19.51 15.02 14.67
N HIS A 229 19.76 13.74 14.35
CA HIS A 229 19.29 13.08 13.14
C HIS A 229 18.04 12.22 13.36
N GLU A 230 17.53 12.15 14.59
CA GLU A 230 16.35 11.36 14.93
C GLU A 230 15.38 12.15 15.82
N LYS A 231 14.09 12.02 15.48
CA LYS A 231 12.95 12.47 16.27
C LYS A 231 12.06 11.30 16.62
N ARG A 232 11.54 11.27 17.85
CA ARG A 232 10.63 10.22 18.32
C ARG A 232 9.64 10.75 19.34
N GLY A 233 8.54 10.05 19.50
CA GLY A 233 7.49 10.42 20.46
C GLY A 233 6.29 9.49 20.36
N THR A 234 5.14 9.94 20.84
CA THR A 234 3.89 9.18 20.81
C THR A 234 2.76 9.98 20.21
N ILE A 235 1.80 9.28 19.59
CA ILE A 235 0.55 9.81 19.04
C ILE A 235 -0.63 9.08 19.70
N ASN A 236 -1.65 9.82 20.14
CA ASN A 236 -2.90 9.32 20.74
C ASN A 236 -2.70 8.30 21.86
N CYS A 237 -1.71 8.60 22.67
CA CYS A 237 -1.16 7.70 23.64
C CYS A 237 -1.37 8.29 25.03
N ASP A 238 -2.09 7.57 25.89
CA ASP A 238 -2.35 8.04 27.25
C ASP A 238 -1.03 8.02 28.05
N PRO A 239 -0.49 9.19 28.45
CA PRO A 239 0.75 9.27 29.20
C PRO A 239 0.64 8.65 30.61
N THR A 240 -0.56 8.34 31.08
CA THR A 240 -0.75 7.71 32.40
C THR A 240 -0.63 6.18 32.37
N ASN A 241 -0.67 5.56 31.18
CA ASN A 241 -0.70 4.11 31.02
C ASN A 241 0.61 3.49 30.45
N ASP A 242 1.65 4.31 30.19
CA ASP A 242 3.04 3.95 29.84
C ASP A 242 3.29 2.91 28.70
N ASN A 243 2.24 2.33 28.09
CA ASN A 243 2.38 1.19 27.18
C ASN A 243 1.85 1.45 25.77
N CYS A 244 2.34 2.51 25.14
CA CYS A 244 2.08 2.86 23.75
C CYS A 244 2.60 1.85 22.73
N LEU A 245 3.59 1.05 23.13
CA LEU A 245 4.24 0.06 22.27
C LEU A 245 3.29 -1.04 21.81
N ALA A 246 2.22 -1.30 22.56
CA ALA A 246 1.27 -2.37 22.26
C ALA A 246 0.28 -2.03 21.13
N PHE A 247 0.17 -0.76 20.73
CA PHE A 247 -0.87 -0.29 19.79
C PHE A 247 -0.38 -0.17 18.34
N GLY A 248 0.84 0.36 18.15
CA GLY A 248 1.35 0.61 16.81
C GLY A 248 2.71 1.30 16.78
N SER A 249 3.31 1.32 15.60
CA SER A 249 4.59 1.98 15.36
C SER A 249 4.63 2.62 13.97
N LEU A 250 5.00 3.89 13.92
CA LEU A 250 5.28 4.64 12.70
C LEU A 250 6.79 4.84 12.58
N TYR A 251 7.41 4.17 11.60
CA TYR A 251 8.84 4.26 11.33
C TYR A 251 9.06 4.93 9.98
N LEU A 252 9.70 6.08 9.96
CA LEU A 252 10.03 6.83 8.76
C LEU A 252 11.53 7.06 8.68
N ARG A 253 12.14 6.75 7.54
CA ARG A 253 13.57 6.94 7.33
C ARG A 253 13.87 7.49 5.95
N SER A 254 14.64 8.58 5.91
CA SER A 254 15.34 9.04 4.71
C SER A 254 16.80 9.29 5.01
N ASN A 255 17.72 9.20 4.05
CA ASN A 255 19.07 9.72 4.30
C ASN A 255 19.16 11.19 3.91
N LEU A 256 18.62 11.57 2.73
CA LEU A 256 18.79 12.90 2.17
C LEU A 256 17.51 13.75 2.17
N GLY A 257 16.34 13.11 2.18
CA GLY A 257 15.06 13.79 2.03
C GLY A 257 14.46 14.25 3.35
N ASP A 258 13.60 15.26 3.24
CA ASP A 258 12.75 15.73 4.32
C ASP A 258 11.72 14.65 4.69
N ILE A 259 11.32 14.64 5.95
CA ILE A 259 10.26 13.75 6.48
C ILE A 259 9.21 14.62 7.15
N ASP A 260 7.96 14.57 6.68
CA ASP A 260 6.82 15.26 7.29
C ASP A 260 5.74 14.25 7.69
N ILE A 261 5.35 14.28 8.96
CA ILE A 261 4.13 13.63 9.46
C ILE A 261 3.05 14.70 9.60
N VAL A 262 1.92 14.47 8.94
CA VAL A 262 0.74 15.34 9.03
C VAL A 262 -0.37 14.58 9.73
N LEU A 263 -0.91 15.13 10.81
CA LEU A 263 -2.04 14.54 11.52
C LEU A 263 -3.33 15.30 11.19
N GLY A 264 -4.38 14.53 10.88
CA GLY A 264 -5.70 15.03 10.51
C GLY A 264 -5.79 15.54 9.08
N CYS A 265 -7.02 15.87 8.69
CA CYS A 265 -7.34 16.25 7.33
C CYS A 265 -7.32 17.76 7.12
N ASP A 266 -7.19 18.18 5.86
CA ASP A 266 -7.25 19.60 5.52
C ASP A 266 -8.68 20.17 5.55
N THR A 267 -9.68 19.29 5.66
CA THR A 267 -11.09 19.64 5.82
C THR A 267 -11.72 18.94 7.03
N TYR A 268 -12.97 19.28 7.36
CA TYR A 268 -13.69 18.72 8.52
C TYR A 268 -13.99 17.22 8.38
N SER A 269 -13.88 16.65 7.18
CA SER A 269 -14.07 15.22 6.92
C SER A 269 -12.82 14.63 6.26
N CYS A 270 -12.43 13.46 6.76
CA CYS A 270 -11.43 12.57 6.20
C CYS A 270 -12.12 11.45 5.40
N THR A 271 -13.16 11.81 4.63
CA THR A 271 -14.05 10.87 3.95
C THR A 271 -14.00 11.08 2.47
#